data_AF-A0A2S5VY36-F1
#
_entry.id   AF-A0A2S5VY36-F1
#
_cell.length_a   1.000
_cell.length_b   1.000
_cell.length_c   1.000
_cell.angle_alpha   90.00
_cell.angle_beta   90.00
_cell.angle_gamma   90.00
#
_symmetry.space_group_name_H-M   'P 1'
#
loop_
_entity.id
_entity.type
_entity.pdbx_description
1 polymer ?
#
loop_
_entity_poly.entity_id
_entity_poly.type
_entity_poly.pdbx_seq_one_letter_code
_entity_poly.pdbx_strand_id
1 'polypeptide(L)'
;MSMTTSTTTSTGASTSASTTGVPRTAGKTWVAFGTTGALASIHSHEDGYEVRPLHRGVVAGIYPSLEIAKSALRAGQDDDLRFDEH
;
A
#
# COMPACT_ATOMS: atom_id res chain seq x y z
N MET A 1 28.13 38.74 14.57
CA MET A 1 28.50 37.88 15.70
C MET A 1 27.57 36.67 15.64
N SER A 2 28.12 35.45 15.58
CA SER A 2 27.45 34.14 15.83
C SER A 2 26.43 33.65 14.77
N MET A 3 26.78 32.69 13.90
CA MET A 3 26.73 31.22 14.04
C MET A 3 25.31 30.63 14.16
N THR A 4 24.87 29.83 13.16
CA THR A 4 24.51 28.39 13.31
C THR A 4 24.09 27.74 11.98
N THR A 5 24.96 26.82 11.55
CA THR A 5 24.79 25.54 10.82
C THR A 5 23.44 25.13 10.22
N SER A 6 23.54 24.73 8.95
CA SER A 6 22.65 23.91 8.14
C SER A 6 22.25 22.58 8.80
N THR A 7 21.02 22.11 8.60
CA THR A 7 20.73 20.68 8.38
C THR A 7 19.53 20.55 7.45
N THR A 8 19.76 19.85 6.35
CA THR A 8 18.92 19.75 5.17
C THR A 8 18.06 18.47 5.23
N THR A 9 16.91 18.50 4.54
CA THR A 9 16.26 17.36 3.83
C THR A 9 15.66 16.22 4.66
N SER A 10 14.48 15.64 4.38
CA SER A 10 13.59 15.72 3.22
C SER A 10 12.16 15.45 3.70
N THR A 11 11.24 16.39 3.50
CA THR A 11 9.80 16.07 3.54
C THR A 11 9.43 15.52 2.18
N GLY A 12 9.35 14.20 2.06
CA GLY A 12 8.76 13.53 0.90
C GLY A 12 7.24 13.70 0.91
N ALA A 13 6.76 14.90 0.65
CA ALA A 13 5.37 15.15 0.28
C ALA A 13 5.25 14.95 -1.23
N SER A 14 4.88 13.74 -1.64
CA SER A 14 4.47 13.49 -3.02
C SER A 14 3.07 14.05 -3.22
N THR A 15 3.01 15.34 -3.55
CA THR A 15 1.82 16.00 -4.09
C THR A 15 1.64 15.54 -5.53
N SER A 16 0.57 14.79 -5.82
CA SER A 16 0.12 14.59 -7.20
C SER A 16 -1.17 15.36 -7.40
N ALA A 17 -1.06 16.54 -8.03
CA ALA A 17 -2.19 17.33 -8.49
C ALA A 17 -1.95 17.78 -9.94
N SER A 18 -2.82 17.32 -10.85
CA SER A 18 -3.21 17.95 -12.13
C SER A 18 -4.19 17.00 -12.84
N THR A 19 -5.50 17.23 -12.85
CA THR A 19 -6.30 18.15 -13.69
C THR A 19 -6.78 17.50 -15.00
N THR A 20 -8.10 17.61 -15.22
CA THR A 20 -8.88 17.39 -16.45
C THR A 20 -9.36 15.97 -16.75
N GLY A 21 -10.67 15.80 -16.52
CA GLY A 21 -11.46 14.63 -16.88
C GLY A 21 -11.43 13.54 -15.82
N VAL A 22 -11.78 13.85 -14.55
CA VAL A 22 -11.73 12.93 -13.39
C VAL A 22 -11.77 11.46 -13.82
N PRO A 23 -10.61 10.82 -14.07
CA PRO A 23 -10.59 9.38 -14.10
C PRO A 23 -10.94 9.06 -12.66
N ARG A 24 -12.12 8.47 -12.41
CA ARG A 24 -12.44 7.94 -11.07
C ARG A 24 -11.24 7.11 -10.72
N THR A 25 -10.43 7.62 -9.80
CA THR A 25 -9.08 7.12 -9.57
C THR A 25 -9.33 5.70 -9.12
N ALA A 26 -9.09 4.73 -10.01
CA ALA A 26 -9.08 3.34 -9.62
C ALA A 26 -8.10 3.32 -8.46
N GLY A 27 -8.59 3.02 -7.25
CA GLY A 27 -7.81 3.27 -6.06
C GLY A 27 -6.47 2.56 -6.17
N LYS A 28 -5.44 3.15 -5.54
CA LYS A 28 -4.10 2.56 -5.47
C LYS A 28 -4.19 1.06 -5.15
N THR A 29 -3.42 0.25 -5.85
CA THR A 29 -3.41 -1.19 -5.63
C THR A 29 -2.05 -1.59 -5.07
N TRP A 30 -2.03 -2.49 -4.09
CA TRP A 30 -0.81 -3.07 -3.55
C TRP A 30 -0.81 -4.56 -3.77
N VAL A 31 0.22 -5.10 -4.39
CA VAL A 31 0.36 -6.55 -4.56
C VAL A 31 1.30 -7.09 -3.50
N ALA A 32 0.82 -8.05 -2.74
CA ALA A 32 1.60 -8.83 -1.79
C ALA A 32 2.33 -9.94 -2.52
N PHE A 33 3.66 -9.89 -2.51
CA PHE A 33 4.55 -10.89 -3.07
C PHE A 33 5.22 -11.68 -1.94
N GLY A 34 5.19 -13.00 -2.03
CA GLY A 34 6.03 -13.89 -1.23
C GLY A 34 7.04 -14.63 -2.11
N THR A 35 7.74 -15.59 -1.52
CA THR A 35 8.83 -16.35 -2.16
C THR A 35 8.45 -17.00 -3.50
N THR A 36 7.19 -17.40 -3.67
CA THR A 36 6.69 -18.07 -4.88
C THR A 36 6.06 -17.09 -5.89
N GLY A 37 5.87 -15.81 -5.54
CA GLY A 37 5.26 -14.81 -6.40
C GLY A 37 4.11 -14.04 -5.73
N ALA A 38 3.19 -13.50 -6.53
CA ALA A 38 2.05 -12.74 -6.04
C ALA A 38 1.06 -13.64 -5.27
N LEU A 39 0.82 -13.30 -4.00
CA LEU A 39 -0.04 -14.05 -3.08
C LEU A 39 -1.41 -13.39 -2.92
N ALA A 40 -1.47 -12.06 -2.93
CA ALA A 40 -2.71 -11.29 -2.90
C ALA A 40 -2.53 -9.90 -3.50
N SER A 41 -3.63 -9.25 -3.86
CA SER A 41 -3.68 -7.83 -4.17
C SER A 41 -4.61 -7.11 -3.21
N ILE A 42 -4.29 -5.87 -2.90
CA ILE A 42 -5.06 -4.99 -2.02
C ILE A 42 -5.49 -3.82 -2.89
N HIS A 43 -6.79 -3.63 -3.06
CA HIS A 43 -7.35 -2.56 -3.88
C HIS A 43 -7.88 -1.48 -2.94
N SER A 44 -7.45 -0.24 -3.12
CA SER A 44 -8.10 0.89 -2.44
C SER A 44 -9.49 1.10 -3.05
N HIS A 45 -10.48 1.17 -2.18
CA HIS A 45 -11.86 1.54 -2.45
C HIS A 45 -12.21 2.81 -1.68
N GLU A 46 -13.30 3.47 -2.06
CA GLU A 46 -13.82 4.64 -1.34
C GLU A 46 -14.26 4.33 0.11
N ASP A 47 -14.65 3.07 0.37
CA ASP A 47 -15.13 2.58 1.67
C ASP A 47 -14.04 1.86 2.48
N GLY A 48 -12.86 1.61 1.89
CA GLY A 48 -11.78 0.87 2.56
C GLY A 48 -10.77 0.22 1.62
N TYR A 49 -10.18 -0.89 2.05
CA TYR A 49 -9.15 -1.64 1.34
C TYR A 49 -9.58 -3.08 1.16
N GLU A 50 -9.85 -3.48 -0.08
CA GLU A 50 -10.24 -4.85 -0.42
C GLU A 50 -9.01 -5.71 -0.67
N VAL A 51 -8.83 -6.75 0.15
CA VAL A 51 -7.82 -7.78 -0.06
C VAL A 51 -8.43 -8.88 -0.92
N ARG A 52 -7.85 -9.07 -2.11
CA ARG A 52 -8.14 -10.14 -3.05
C ARG A 52 -7.04 -11.19 -2.99
N PRO A 53 -7.31 -12.40 -2.50
CA PRO A 53 -6.35 -13.49 -2.52
C PRO A 53 -6.13 -13.96 -3.97
N LEU A 54 -4.88 -14.10 -4.36
CA LEU A 54 -4.46 -14.68 -5.63
C LEU A 54 -3.99 -16.13 -5.44
N HIS A 55 -3.64 -16.49 -4.21
CA HIS A 55 -3.19 -17.83 -3.83
C HIS A 55 -4.15 -18.50 -2.83
N ARG A 56 -4.18 -19.83 -2.86
CA ARG A 56 -5.03 -20.62 -1.95
C ARG A 56 -4.46 -20.56 -0.53
N GLY A 57 -5.27 -20.12 0.43
CA GLY A 57 -4.87 -19.98 1.84
C GLY A 57 -4.71 -18.52 2.31
N VAL A 58 -4.84 -17.54 1.41
CA VAL A 58 -4.82 -16.12 1.78
C VAL A 58 -6.23 -15.65 2.15
N VAL A 59 -6.33 -14.90 3.25
CA VAL A 59 -7.60 -14.37 3.76
C VAL A 59 -8.05 -13.17 2.93
N ALA A 60 -9.18 -13.32 2.22
CA ALA A 60 -9.89 -12.20 1.59
C ALA A 60 -10.62 -11.36 2.63
N GLY A 61 -10.76 -10.06 2.39
CA GLY A 61 -11.58 -9.20 3.24
C GLY A 61 -11.51 -7.72 2.90
N ILE A 62 -12.51 -6.97 3.35
CA ILE A 62 -12.48 -5.50 3.33
C ILE A 62 -11.93 -5.04 4.68
N TYR A 63 -10.87 -4.24 4.63
CA TYR A 63 -10.25 -3.67 5.81
C TYR A 63 -10.39 -2.14 5.81
N PRO A 64 -10.56 -1.52 6.97
CA PRO A 64 -10.73 -0.06 7.04
C PRO A 64 -9.42 0.69 6.75
N SER A 65 -8.25 0.03 6.80
CA SER A 65 -6.96 0.61 6.44
C SER A 65 -6.00 -0.40 5.82
N LEU A 66 -5.06 0.13 5.03
CA LEU A 66 -4.01 -0.65 4.38
C LEU A 66 -3.11 -1.39 5.38
N GLU A 67 -2.76 -0.76 6.51
CA GLU A 67 -1.88 -1.35 7.51
C GLU A 67 -2.52 -2.57 8.20
N ILE A 68 -3.85 -2.54 8.40
CA ILE A 68 -4.59 -3.68 8.93
C ILE A 68 -4.65 -4.80 7.88
N ALA A 69 -4.91 -4.45 6.61
CA ALA A 69 -4.88 -5.41 5.51
C ALA A 69 -3.52 -6.12 5.39
N LYS A 70 -2.42 -5.36 5.43
CA LYS A 70 -1.04 -5.89 5.39
C LYS A 70 -0.73 -6.76 6.60
N SER A 71 -1.14 -6.34 7.79
CA SER A 71 -0.93 -7.10 9.03
C SER A 71 -1.70 -8.43 9.00
N ALA A 72 -2.93 -8.43 8.51
CA ALA A 72 -3.73 -9.64 8.35
C ALA A 72 -3.11 -10.60 7.33
N LEU A 73 -2.59 -10.07 6.22
CA LEU A 73 -1.83 -10.83 5.22
C LEU A 73 -0.56 -11.45 5.81
N ARG A 74 0.23 -10.69 6.58
CA ARG A 74 1.43 -11.22 7.25
C ARG A 74 1.10 -12.25 8.33
N ALA A 75 0.01 -12.09 9.06
CA ALA A 75 -0.41 -13.04 10.08
C ALA A 75 -0.81 -14.41 9.51
N GLY A 76 -1.34 -14.45 8.28
CA GLY A 76 -1.72 -15.69 7.59
C GLY A 76 -0.58 -16.34 6.79
N GLN A 77 0.56 -15.65 6.67
CA GLN A 77 1.64 -16.01 5.75
C GLN A 77 3.02 -15.89 6.43
N ASP A 78 4.07 -15.52 5.69
CA ASP A 78 5.44 -15.38 6.19
C ASP A 78 5.84 -13.91 6.38
N ASP A 79 6.85 -13.65 7.22
CA ASP A 79 7.30 -12.28 7.55
C ASP A 79 7.95 -11.56 6.35
N ASP A 80 8.49 -12.32 5.38
CA ASP A 80 9.16 -11.80 4.16
C ASP A 80 8.18 -11.25 3.10
N LEU A 81 6.88 -11.12 3.41
CA LEU A 81 5.90 -10.57 2.48
C LEU A 81 6.24 -9.12 2.09
N ARG A 82 6.57 -8.92 0.81
CA ARG A 82 6.77 -7.58 0.23
C ARG A 82 5.47 -7.07 -0.38
N PHE A 83 5.15 -5.80 -0.15
CA PHE A 83 4.03 -5.12 -0.79
C PHE A 83 4.55 -4.11 -1.81
N ASP A 84 4.13 -4.25 -3.06
CA ASP A 84 4.49 -3.34 -4.16
C ASP A 84 3.26 -2.53 -4.58
N GLU A 85 3.38 -1.19 -4.67
CA GLU A 85 2.30 -0.31 -5.14
C GLU A 85 2.31 -0.25 -6.68
N HIS A 86 1.13 -0.47 -7.29
CA HIS A 86 0.90 -0.42 -8.73
C HIS A 86 -0.35 0.40 -9.04
#